data_AF-A0A7X6DLC1-F1
#
_entry.id   AF-A0A7X6DLC1-F1
#
_cell.length_a   1.000
_cell.length_b   1.000
_cell.length_c   1.000
_cell.angle_alpha   90.00
_cell.angle_beta   90.00
_cell.angle_gamma   90.00
#
_symmetry.space_group_name_H-M   'P 1'
#
loop_
_entity.id
_entity.type
_entity.pdbx_description
1 polymer ?
#
loop_
_entity_poly.entity_id
_entity_poly.type
_entity_poly.pdbx_seq_one_letter_code
_entity_poly.pdbx_strand_id
1 'polypeptide(L)'
;MNGETNLNQVRLIRRGAWALVGLMLLGAVGCGGPSYKFYKATWFGKLKPGMSREAVTELIGTPAEIARRQTEDELREVWVYHVKNLNPQNHLYPTIRLLVFSNGTMVALDPVNPYSPDLVPRTVSTSEGTPAAAP
;
A
#
# COMPACT_ATOMS: atom_id res chain seq x y z
N MET A 1 57.92 -8.83 -27.60
CA MET A 1 56.56 -9.38 -27.78
C MET A 1 55.64 -8.82 -26.68
N ASN A 2 55.39 -7.50 -26.65
CA ASN A 2 54.76 -6.82 -25.48
C ASN A 2 53.42 -6.14 -25.82
N GLY A 3 52.86 -6.34 -27.02
CA GLY A 3 51.66 -5.63 -27.49
C GLY A 3 50.33 -6.35 -27.26
N GLU A 4 50.32 -7.67 -27.16
CA GLU A 4 49.08 -8.46 -27.11
C GLU A 4 48.48 -8.62 -25.70
N THR A 5 49.30 -8.51 -24.65
CA THR A 5 48.86 -8.65 -23.26
C THR A 5 48.08 -7.42 -22.76
N ASN A 6 48.43 -6.22 -23.22
CA ASN A 6 47.79 -4.97 -22.82
C ASN A 6 46.34 -4.84 -23.34
N LEU A 7 46.10 -5.25 -24.59
CA LEU A 7 44.81 -5.09 -25.26
C LEU A 7 43.73 -6.02 -24.68
N ASN A 8 44.11 -7.23 -24.25
CA ASN A 8 43.18 -8.17 -23.62
C ASN A 8 42.82 -7.77 -22.18
N GLN A 9 43.76 -7.21 -21.41
CA GLN A 9 43.46 -6.69 -20.05
C GLN A 9 42.48 -5.51 -20.09
N VAL A 10 42.68 -4.54 -21.01
CA VAL A 10 41.79 -3.38 -21.14
C VAL A 10 40.37 -3.79 -21.54
N ARG A 11 40.22 -4.80 -22.41
CA ARG A 11 38.91 -5.35 -22.79
C ARG A 11 38.22 -6.07 -21.63
N LEU A 12 38.97 -6.78 -20.79
CA LEU A 12 38.46 -7.45 -19.59
C LEU A 12 37.98 -6.45 -18.52
N ILE A 13 38.77 -5.40 -18.26
CA ILE A 13 38.41 -4.36 -17.28
C ILE A 13 37.18 -3.57 -17.78
N ARG A 14 37.12 -3.24 -19.07
CA ARG A 14 35.96 -2.54 -19.65
C ARG A 14 34.69 -3.37 -19.55
N ARG A 15 34.74 -4.68 -19.78
CA ARG A 15 33.59 -5.59 -19.61
C ARG A 15 33.15 -5.72 -18.16
N GLY A 16 34.10 -5.81 -17.22
CA GLY A 16 33.79 -5.82 -15.78
C GLY A 16 33.14 -4.51 -15.29
N ALA A 17 33.60 -3.36 -15.80
CA ALA A 17 33.03 -2.06 -15.49
C ALA A 17 31.59 -1.92 -16.00
N TRP A 18 31.28 -2.38 -17.22
CA TRP A 18 29.90 -2.40 -17.72
C TRP A 18 28.98 -3.32 -16.92
N ALA A 19 29.48 -4.47 -16.46
CA ALA A 19 28.72 -5.36 -15.60
C ALA A 19 28.43 -4.72 -14.22
N LEU A 20 29.39 -4.01 -13.63
CA LEU A 20 29.22 -3.30 -12.36
C LEU A 20 28.26 -2.11 -12.48
N VAL A 21 28.35 -1.33 -13.56
CA VAL A 21 27.40 -0.24 -13.83
C VAL A 21 25.99 -0.79 -14.06
N GLY A 22 25.86 -1.90 -14.79
CA GLY A 22 24.58 -2.60 -14.95
C GLY A 22 24.01 -3.10 -13.61
N LEU A 23 24.86 -3.63 -12.73
CA LEU A 23 24.46 -4.10 -11.40
C LEU A 23 24.04 -2.93 -10.49
N MET A 24 24.73 -1.79 -10.54
CA MET A 24 24.37 -0.60 -9.76
C MET A 24 23.05 0.04 -10.23
N LEU A 25 22.78 0.03 -11.54
CA LEU A 25 21.51 0.55 -12.08
C LEU A 25 20.32 -0.36 -11.72
N LEU A 26 20.51 -1.68 -11.63
CA LEU A 26 19.49 -2.60 -11.13
C LEU A 26 19.25 -2.45 -9.61
N GLY A 27 20.27 -2.08 -8.84
CA GLY A 27 20.14 -1.85 -7.40
C GLY A 27 19.35 -0.59 -7.00
N ALA A 28 19.23 0.39 -7.90
CA ALA A 28 18.61 1.68 -7.59
C ALA A 28 17.07 1.69 -7.63
N VAL A 29 16.42 0.67 -8.21
CA VAL A 29 14.95 0.62 -8.37
C VAL A 29 14.25 0.11 -7.10
N GLY A 30 15.00 -0.37 -6.09
CA GLY A 30 14.45 -1.10 -4.93
C GLY A 30 14.45 -0.38 -3.57
N CYS A 31 14.99 0.83 -3.42
CA CYS A 31 15.20 1.45 -2.09
C CYS A 31 13.99 2.21 -1.52
N GLY A 32 12.81 1.60 -1.57
CA GLY A 32 11.60 2.15 -0.94
C GLY A 32 10.79 1.04 -0.29
N GLY A 33 11.20 0.62 0.91
CA GLY A 33 10.49 -0.43 1.65
C GLY A 33 9.01 -0.10 1.88
N PRO A 34 8.18 -1.11 2.17
CA PRO A 34 6.71 -0.97 2.26
C PRO A 34 6.26 0.13 3.24
N SER A 35 6.99 0.34 4.35
CA SER A 35 6.70 1.43 5.31
C SER A 35 6.84 2.83 4.70
N TYR A 36 7.80 3.05 3.79
CA TYR A 36 7.97 4.34 3.12
C TYR A 36 6.85 4.62 2.13
N LYS A 37 6.39 3.59 1.39
CA LYS A 37 5.25 3.71 0.48
C LYS A 37 3.97 4.07 1.24
N PHE A 38 3.71 3.39 2.37
CA PHE A 38 2.56 3.70 3.23
C PHE A 38 2.59 5.15 3.72
N TYR A 39 3.74 5.59 4.28
CA TYR A 39 3.88 6.95 4.79
C TYR A 39 3.69 7.99 3.69
N LYS A 40 4.32 7.77 2.53
CA LYS A 40 4.19 8.66 1.37
C LYS A 40 2.73 8.74 0.92
N ALA A 41 2.04 7.62 0.78
CA ALA A 41 0.65 7.60 0.34
C ALA A 41 -0.29 8.32 1.34
N THR A 42 -0.03 8.17 2.64
CA THR A 42 -0.81 8.80 3.70
C THR A 42 -0.53 10.31 3.77
N TRP A 43 0.74 10.71 3.82
CA TRP A 43 1.16 12.12 3.94
C TRP A 43 0.73 12.99 2.76
N PHE A 44 0.77 12.43 1.54
CA PHE A 44 0.31 13.13 0.33
C PHE A 44 -1.20 12.99 0.09
N GLY A 45 -1.97 12.43 1.03
CA GLY A 45 -3.43 12.28 0.90
C GLY A 45 -3.86 11.44 -0.30
N LYS A 46 -3.01 10.48 -0.71
CA LYS A 46 -3.30 9.59 -1.84
C LYS A 46 -4.25 8.46 -1.43
N LEU A 47 -4.21 7.99 -0.19
CA LEU A 47 -5.20 7.04 0.33
C LEU A 47 -6.51 7.79 0.65
N LYS A 48 -7.60 7.39 -0.01
CA LYS A 48 -8.93 8.00 0.20
C LYS A 48 -10.04 6.95 0.25
N PRO A 49 -11.09 7.16 1.06
CA PRO A 49 -12.28 6.31 1.01
C PRO A 49 -12.82 6.17 -0.43
N GLY A 50 -13.35 5.00 -0.77
CA GLY A 50 -13.81 4.62 -2.10
C GLY A 50 -12.78 3.88 -2.96
N MET A 51 -11.50 3.82 -2.55
CA MET A 51 -10.48 3.08 -3.30
C MET A 51 -10.70 1.57 -3.25
N SER A 52 -10.46 0.87 -4.36
CA SER A 52 -10.51 -0.60 -4.39
C SER A 52 -9.28 -1.22 -3.72
N ARG A 53 -9.39 -2.50 -3.35
CA ARG A 53 -8.29 -3.28 -2.75
C ARG A 53 -7.06 -3.32 -3.65
N GLU A 54 -7.28 -3.45 -4.95
CA GLU A 54 -6.23 -3.53 -5.95
C GLU A 54 -5.48 -2.19 -6.05
N ALA A 55 -6.23 -1.08 -6.10
CA ALA A 55 -5.65 0.26 -6.12
C ALA A 55 -4.82 0.57 -4.86
N VAL A 56 -5.30 0.16 -3.68
CA VAL A 56 -4.55 0.29 -2.44
C VAL A 56 -3.30 -0.58 -2.45
N THR A 57 -3.40 -1.83 -2.91
CA THR A 57 -2.26 -2.75 -2.97
C THR A 57 -1.17 -2.25 -3.92
N GLU A 58 -1.54 -1.68 -5.06
CA GLU A 58 -0.60 -1.08 -6.00
C GLU A 58 0.12 0.13 -5.39
N LEU A 59 -0.61 0.93 -4.60
CA LEU A 59 -0.08 2.16 -4.01
C LEU A 59 0.89 1.91 -2.84
N ILE A 60 0.52 1.03 -1.91
CA ILE A 60 1.23 0.86 -0.63
C ILE A 60 1.77 -0.56 -0.40
N GLY A 61 1.45 -1.50 -1.28
CA GLY A 61 1.82 -2.90 -1.16
C GLY A 61 0.82 -3.73 -0.35
N THR A 62 1.14 -5.00 -0.23
CA THR A 62 0.34 -5.98 0.51
C THR A 62 0.39 -5.74 2.01
N PRO A 63 -0.74 -5.90 2.73
CA PRO A 63 -0.77 -5.81 4.18
C PRO A 63 0.02 -6.95 4.84
N ALA A 64 0.38 -6.77 6.10
CA ALA A 64 0.98 -7.82 6.92
C ALA A 64 -0.08 -8.87 7.29
N GLU A 65 -1.28 -8.41 7.64
CA GLU A 65 -2.40 -9.28 8.03
C GLU A 65 -3.71 -8.76 7.45
N ILE A 66 -4.65 -9.67 7.22
CA ILE A 66 -6.01 -9.36 6.77
C ILE A 66 -6.98 -10.08 7.69
N ALA A 67 -7.74 -9.32 8.47
CA ALA A 67 -8.83 -9.83 9.30
C ALA A 67 -10.16 -9.60 8.58
N ARG A 68 -10.90 -10.68 8.31
CA ARG A 68 -12.22 -10.59 7.67
C ARG A 68 -13.31 -10.88 8.68
N ARG A 69 -14.38 -10.09 8.64
CA ARG A 69 -15.58 -10.31 9.43
C ARG A 69 -16.79 -10.10 8.54
N GLN A 70 -17.64 -11.11 8.47
CA GLN A 70 -18.96 -10.96 7.88
C GLN A 70 -19.91 -10.44 8.97
N THR A 71 -20.52 -9.30 8.68
CA THR A 71 -21.64 -8.73 9.45
C THR A 71 -22.93 -9.02 8.69
N GLU A 72 -24.09 -8.80 9.32
CA GLU A 72 -25.39 -9.08 8.68
C GLU A 72 -25.57 -8.33 7.35
N ASP A 73 -25.08 -7.09 7.27
CA ASP A 73 -25.29 -6.21 6.12
C ASP A 73 -24.09 -6.10 5.17
N GLU A 74 -22.89 -6.52 5.58
CA GLU A 74 -21.67 -6.29 4.81
C GLU A 74 -20.50 -7.23 5.13
N LEU A 75 -19.65 -7.44 4.12
CA LEU A 75 -18.34 -8.06 4.30
C LEU A 75 -17.32 -6.97 4.66
N ARG A 76 -16.82 -7.04 5.90
CA ARG A 76 -15.80 -6.11 6.40
C ARG A 76 -14.42 -6.77 6.40
N GLU A 77 -13.46 -6.11 5.76
CA GLU A 77 -12.05 -6.53 5.77
C GLU A 77 -11.20 -5.45 6.44
N VAL A 78 -10.39 -5.85 7.42
CA VAL A 78 -9.45 -4.99 8.13
C VAL A 78 -8.05 -5.41 7.74
N TRP A 79 -7.33 -4.50 7.11
CA TRP A 79 -5.95 -4.71 6.67
C TRP A 79 -5.01 -4.08 7.69
N VAL A 80 -4.05 -4.87 8.15
CA VAL A 80 -3.08 -4.47 9.18
C VAL A 80 -1.72 -4.27 8.52
N TYR A 81 -1.14 -3.08 8.71
CA TYR A 81 0.17 -2.71 8.22
C TYR A 81 1.13 -2.46 9.39
N HIS A 82 2.27 -3.14 9.39
CA HIS A 82 3.38 -2.85 10.30
C HIS A 82 4.30 -1.82 9.65
N VAL A 83 4.16 -0.56 10.06
CA VAL A 83 4.93 0.57 9.53
C VAL A 83 6.09 0.85 10.47
N LYS A 84 7.34 0.75 9.98
CA LYS A 84 8.51 1.13 10.78
C LYS A 84 8.36 2.56 11.28
N ASN A 85 8.62 2.76 12.57
CA ASN A 85 8.58 4.09 13.15
C ASN A 85 9.65 4.96 12.50
N LEU A 86 9.26 6.16 12.05
CA LEU A 86 10.19 7.13 11.48
C LEU A 86 11.08 7.78 12.55
N ASN A 87 10.69 7.67 13.83
CA ASN A 87 11.55 8.08 14.91
C ASN A 87 12.71 7.07 15.06
N PRO A 88 13.97 7.49 14.80
CA PRO A 88 15.13 6.60 14.88
C PRO A 88 15.36 6.05 16.30
N GLN A 89 14.83 6.69 17.35
CA GLN A 89 14.93 6.19 18.72
C GLN A 89 13.95 5.04 19.02
N ASN A 90 12.92 4.85 18.19
CA ASN A 90 11.84 3.89 18.43
C ASN A 90 11.62 2.94 17.25
N HIS A 91 12.67 2.75 16.42
CA HIS A 91 12.64 1.96 15.19
C HIS A 91 12.41 0.45 15.43
N LEU A 92 12.60 -0.02 16.67
CA LEU A 92 12.41 -1.42 17.06
C LEU A 92 10.93 -1.81 17.21
N TYR A 93 10.04 -0.82 17.41
CA TYR A 93 8.62 -1.05 17.60
C TYR A 93 7.85 -0.51 16.39
N PRO A 94 7.43 -1.37 15.44
CA PRO A 94 6.65 -0.93 14.31
C PRO A 94 5.30 -0.40 14.79
N THR A 95 4.86 0.70 14.19
CA THR A 95 3.53 1.25 14.42
C THR A 95 2.53 0.48 13.59
N ILE A 96 1.45 0.03 14.23
CA ILE A 96 0.34 -0.65 13.55
C ILE A 96 -0.55 0.42 12.90
N ARG A 97 -0.84 0.24 11.62
CA ARG A 97 -1.80 1.04 10.85
C ARG A 97 -2.88 0.15 10.27
N LEU A 98 -4.11 0.65 10.24
CA LEU A 98 -5.30 -0.10 9.88
C LEU A 98 -5.97 0.55 8.67
N LEU A 99 -6.31 -0.25 7.67
CA LEU A 99 -7.24 0.13 6.62
C LEU A 99 -8.49 -0.73 6.73
N VAL A 100 -9.66 -0.12 6.61
CA VAL A 100 -10.93 -0.85 6.65
C VAL A 100 -11.57 -0.79 5.29
N PHE A 101 -12.01 -1.95 4.81
CA PHE A 101 -12.77 -2.12 3.60
C PHE A 101 -14.17 -2.63 3.95
N SER A 102 -15.17 -2.09 3.26
CA SER A 102 -16.51 -2.66 3.20
C SER A 102 -16.82 -3.01 1.75
N ASN A 103 -17.27 -4.25 1.52
CA ASN A 103 -17.69 -4.74 0.20
C ASN A 103 -16.66 -4.47 -0.92
N GLY A 104 -15.36 -4.58 -0.58
CA GLY A 104 -14.24 -4.40 -1.52
C GLY A 104 -13.76 -2.96 -1.73
N THR A 105 -14.36 -1.98 -1.05
CA THR A 105 -13.96 -0.56 -1.11
C THR A 105 -13.44 -0.07 0.23
N MET A 106 -12.39 0.74 0.21
CA MET A 106 -11.80 1.31 1.43
C MET A 106 -12.78 2.32 2.02
N VAL A 107 -13.15 2.18 3.29
CA VAL A 107 -14.07 3.10 3.98
C VAL A 107 -13.36 3.98 4.99
N ALA A 108 -12.26 3.49 5.58
CA ALA A 108 -11.54 4.24 6.60
C ALA A 108 -10.03 3.96 6.61
N LEU A 109 -9.28 4.97 7.04
CA LEU A 109 -7.84 4.94 7.31
C LEU A 109 -7.63 5.19 8.80
N ASP A 110 -6.90 4.30 9.46
CA ASP A 110 -6.56 4.33 10.89
C ASP A 110 -7.75 4.64 11.84
N PRO A 111 -8.90 3.94 11.71
CA PRO A 111 -10.02 4.17 12.64
C PRO A 111 -9.69 3.66 14.05
N VAL A 112 -10.19 4.37 15.06
CA VAL A 112 -10.08 3.97 16.47
C VAL A 112 -10.76 2.61 16.71
N ASN A 113 -11.91 2.38 16.07
CA ASN A 113 -12.61 1.11 16.08
C ASN A 113 -12.87 0.64 14.64
N PRO A 114 -12.15 -0.38 14.13
CA PRO A 114 -12.29 -0.84 12.75
C PRO A 114 -13.64 -1.50 12.45
N TYR A 115 -14.41 -1.88 13.49
CA TYR A 115 -15.71 -2.52 13.35
C TYR A 115 -16.88 -1.58 13.68
N SER A 116 -16.64 -0.27 13.80
CA SER A 116 -17.72 0.67 14.08
C SER A 116 -18.72 0.77 12.91
N PRO A 117 -20.04 0.73 13.17
CA PRO A 117 -21.06 0.87 12.13
C PRO A 117 -21.02 2.24 11.45
N ASP A 118 -20.53 3.28 12.12
CA ASP A 118 -20.50 4.66 11.61
C ASP A 118 -19.48 4.89 10.49
N LEU A 119 -18.59 3.92 10.24
CA LEU A 119 -17.57 4.01 9.18
C LEU A 119 -18.17 3.86 7.77
N VAL A 120 -19.39 3.36 7.67
CA VAL A 120 -20.07 3.12 6.40
C VAL A 120 -21.21 4.13 6.33
N PRO A 121 -21.26 5.00 5.30
CA PRO A 121 -22.41 5.86 5.10
C PRO A 121 -23.64 4.96 4.99
N ARG A 122 -24.59 5.08 5.93
CA ARG A 122 -25.88 4.42 5.78
C ARG A 122 -26.49 4.96 4.50
N THR A 123 -26.55 4.15 3.46
CA THR A 123 -27.39 4.44 2.31
C THR A 123 -28.81 4.45 2.87
N VAL A 124 -29.36 5.63 3.11
CA VAL A 124 -30.76 5.77 3.50
C VAL A 124 -31.56 5.23 2.32
N SER A 125 -32.05 4.01 2.45
CA SER A 125 -33.06 3.48 1.56
C SER A 125 -34.32 4.31 1.77
N THR A 126 -34.45 5.39 1.00
CA THR A 126 -35.71 6.13 0.87
C THR A 126 -36.72 5.22 0.17
N SER A 127 -37.34 4.34 0.95
CA SER A 127 -38.52 3.57 0.55
C SER A 127 -39.74 4.05 1.33
N GLU A 128 -40.12 5.30 1.11
CA GLU A 128 -41.43 5.87 1.45
C GLU A 128 -41.69 6.90 0.35
N GLY A 129 -42.70 6.83 -0.51
CA GLY A 129 -43.96 6.13 -0.51
C GLY A 129 -44.87 7.05 -1.31
N THR A 130 -45.05 6.77 -2.60
CA THR A 130 -45.95 7.53 -3.48
C THR A 130 -47.35 7.51 -2.88
N PRO A 131 -47.95 8.64 -2.45
CA PRO A 131 -49.40 8.64 -2.27
C PRO A 131 -50.02 8.58 -3.65
N ALA A 132 -50.68 7.46 -3.92
CA ALA A 132 -51.52 7.28 -5.09
C ALA A 132 -52.50 8.45 -5.20
N ALA A 133 -52.54 9.07 -6.38
CA ALA A 133 -53.59 9.98 -6.77
C ALA A 133 -54.96 9.29 -6.57
N ALA A 134 -55.83 9.93 -5.80
CA ALA A 134 -57.25 9.60 -5.72
C ALA A 134 -58.04 10.67 -6.50
N PRO A 135 -59.18 10.29 -7.10
CA PRO A 135 -59.82 10.97 -8.24
C PRO A 135 -60.46 12.33 -7.93
#